data_AF-A0A8J5FGC4-F1
#
_entry.id   AF-A0A8J5FGC4-F1
#
_cell.length_a   1.000
_cell.length_b   1.000
_cell.length_c   1.000
_cell.angle_alpha   90.00
_cell.angle_beta   90.00
_cell.angle_gamma   90.00
#
_symmetry.space_group_name_H-M   'P 1'
#
loop_
_entity.id
_entity.type
_entity.pdbx_description
1 polymer ?
#
loop_
_entity_poly.entity_id
_entity_poly.type
_entity_poly.pdbx_seq_one_letter_code
_entity_poly.pdbx_strand_id
1 'polypeptide(L)'
;MVNEKVSYFSPNSQRKSSAMMIAYEKAKINLLPTHPIRLGLALNFSVLYYEILNSPNRACYLAKQAFDLAVAEQDNSSEEPHEDSALIIQLLRDNLRLWTSKLPPEDQETKLYCNCSGYYNTTNEIQES
;
A
#
# COMPACT_ATOMS: atom_id res chain seq x y z
N MET A 1 -15.63 31.24 -16.84
CA MET A 1 -14.89 29.99 -17.11
C MET A 1 -14.61 29.32 -15.77
N VAL A 2 -15.52 28.45 -15.34
CA VAL A 2 -15.29 27.61 -14.16
C VAL A 2 -14.36 26.48 -14.60
N ASN A 3 -13.15 26.45 -14.04
CA ASN A 3 -12.18 25.38 -14.23
C ASN A 3 -12.66 24.14 -13.46
N GLU A 4 -13.60 23.43 -14.06
CA GLU A 4 -14.04 22.14 -13.60
C GLU A 4 -12.95 21.13 -13.99
N LYS A 5 -12.05 20.82 -13.04
CA LYS A 5 -11.22 19.62 -13.15
C LYS A 5 -12.14 18.41 -13.01
N VAL A 6 -12.81 18.06 -14.11
CA VAL A 6 -13.44 16.74 -14.27
C VAL A 6 -12.30 15.75 -14.30
N SER A 7 -11.99 15.15 -13.14
CA SER A 7 -11.11 13.99 -13.08
C SER A 7 -11.79 12.88 -13.88
N TYR A 8 -11.39 12.71 -15.14
CA TYR A 8 -11.92 11.67 -16.01
C TYR A 8 -11.67 10.32 -15.35
N PHE A 9 -12.68 9.79 -14.68
CA PHE A 9 -12.68 8.42 -14.20
C PHE A 9 -12.81 7.53 -15.44
N SER A 10 -11.68 7.13 -16.01
CA SER A 10 -11.67 6.30 -17.21
C SER A 10 -12.23 4.91 -16.87
N PRO A 11 -13.19 4.36 -17.64
CA PRO A 11 -13.66 2.98 -17.47
C PRO A 11 -12.51 1.96 -17.49
N ASN A 12 -11.42 2.28 -18.19
CA ASN A 12 -10.21 1.47 -18.24
C ASN A 12 -9.52 1.39 -16.87
N SER A 13 -9.56 2.45 -16.05
CA SER A 13 -8.97 2.46 -14.71
C SER A 13 -9.74 1.56 -13.74
N GLN A 14 -11.08 1.52 -13.85
CA GLN A 14 -11.96 0.61 -13.10
C GLN A 14 -11.69 -0.87 -13.45
N ARG A 15 -11.54 -1.16 -14.74
CA ARG A 15 -11.24 -2.52 -15.21
C ARG A 15 -9.85 -2.96 -14.77
N LYS A 16 -8.86 -2.06 -14.86
CA LYS A 16 -7.50 -2.29 -14.36
C LYS A 16 -7.50 -2.60 -12.86
N SER A 17 -8.16 -1.77 -12.03
CA SER A 17 -8.18 -1.98 -10.58
C SER A 17 -8.88 -3.29 -10.18
N SER A 18 -9.98 -3.65 -10.83
CA SER A 18 -10.68 -4.92 -10.60
C SER A 18 -9.81 -6.13 -10.95
N ALA A 19 -9.17 -6.13 -12.13
CA ALA A 19 -8.28 -7.22 -12.54
C ALA A 19 -7.07 -7.35 -11.60
N MET A 20 -6.47 -6.22 -11.21
CA MET A 20 -5.34 -6.17 -10.28
C MET A 20 -5.70 -6.76 -8.92
N MET A 21 -6.86 -6.42 -8.39
CA MET A 21 -7.36 -6.92 -7.11
C MET A 21 -7.53 -8.44 -7.13
N ILE A 22 -8.15 -8.98 -8.19
CA ILE A 22 -8.36 -10.43 -8.32
C ILE A 22 -7.02 -11.16 -8.41
N ALA A 23 -6.08 -10.65 -9.21
CA ALA A 23 -4.75 -11.23 -9.33
C ALA A 23 -4.00 -11.21 -8.00
N TYR A 24 -4.05 -10.09 -7.28
CA TYR A 24 -3.38 -9.92 -5.99
C TYR A 24 -3.98 -10.84 -4.91
N GLU A 25 -5.31 -10.97 -4.82
CA GLU A 25 -5.94 -11.89 -3.87
C GLU A 25 -5.60 -13.36 -4.16
N LYS A 26 -5.56 -13.76 -5.44
CA LYS A 26 -5.08 -15.11 -5.81
C LYS A 26 -3.61 -15.31 -5.42
N ALA A 27 -2.76 -14.32 -5.64
CA ALA A 27 -1.35 -14.38 -5.26
C ALA A 27 -1.19 -14.49 -3.73
N LYS A 28 -1.99 -13.77 -2.95
CA LYS A 28 -1.96 -13.86 -1.47
C LYS A 28 -2.24 -15.25 -0.93
N ILE A 29 -3.10 -16.02 -1.61
CA ILE A 29 -3.48 -17.38 -1.20
C ILE A 29 -2.41 -18.39 -1.62
N ASN A 30 -1.83 -18.25 -2.82
CA ASN A 30 -1.01 -19.29 -3.42
C ASN A 30 0.51 -19.05 -3.29
N LEU A 31 0.94 -17.83 -2.96
CA LEU A 31 2.34 -17.43 -3.00
C LEU A 31 2.77 -16.79 -1.69
N LEU A 32 4.00 -17.08 -1.26
CA LEU A 32 4.62 -16.46 -0.09
C LEU A 32 4.71 -14.94 -0.26
N PRO A 33 4.69 -14.16 0.83
CA PRO A 33 4.89 -12.71 0.80
C PRO A 33 6.15 -12.26 0.06
N THR A 34 7.21 -13.07 0.09
CA THR A 34 8.49 -12.82 -0.59
C THR A 34 8.47 -13.20 -2.07
N HIS A 35 7.43 -13.86 -2.57
CA HIS A 35 7.44 -14.37 -3.94
C HIS A 35 7.43 -13.21 -4.96
N PRO A 36 8.34 -13.17 -5.97
CA PRO A 36 8.48 -12.05 -6.89
C PRO A 36 7.18 -11.63 -7.59
N ILE A 37 6.35 -12.61 -8.01
CA ILE A 37 5.05 -12.34 -8.63
C ILE A 37 4.10 -11.60 -7.67
N ARG A 38 4.02 -12.02 -6.40
CA ARG A 38 3.14 -11.38 -5.41
C ARG A 38 3.63 -9.97 -5.09
N LEU A 39 4.93 -9.80 -4.93
CA LEU A 39 5.57 -8.49 -4.72
C LEU A 39 5.36 -7.55 -5.90
N GLY A 40 5.57 -8.04 -7.13
CA GLY A 40 5.37 -7.26 -8.36
C GLY A 40 3.91 -6.83 -8.54
N LEU A 41 2.95 -7.69 -8.19
CA LEU A 41 1.53 -7.33 -8.16
C LEU A 41 1.25 -6.23 -7.12
N ALA A 42 1.78 -6.35 -5.91
CA ALA A 42 1.62 -5.32 -4.87
C ALA A 42 2.22 -3.97 -5.29
N LEU A 43 3.44 -4.00 -5.84
CA LEU A 43 4.14 -2.82 -6.36
C LEU A 43 3.30 -2.13 -7.44
N ASN A 44 2.95 -2.85 -8.50
CA ASN A 44 2.18 -2.28 -9.61
C ASN A 44 0.80 -1.78 -9.15
N PHE A 45 0.18 -2.46 -8.19
CA PHE A 45 -1.12 -2.04 -7.68
C PHE A 45 -1.00 -0.78 -6.81
N SER A 46 0.08 -0.64 -6.04
CA SER A 46 0.37 0.59 -5.29
C SER A 46 0.61 1.78 -6.23
N VAL A 47 1.34 1.58 -7.34
CA VAL A 47 1.55 2.60 -8.38
C VAL A 47 0.23 2.99 -9.05
N LEU A 48 -0.66 2.03 -9.34
CA LEU A 48 -2.00 2.30 -9.87
C LEU A 48 -2.79 3.21 -8.91
N TYR A 49 -2.75 2.93 -7.61
CA TYR A 49 -3.40 3.79 -6.61
C TYR A 49 -2.81 5.20 -6.58
N TYR A 50 -1.49 5.32 -6.70
CA TYR A 50 -0.79 6.59 -6.62
C TYR A 50 -1.02 7.45 -7.88
N GLU A 51 -0.70 6.90 -9.06
CA GLU A 51 -0.63 7.65 -10.32
C GLU A 51 -1.97 7.75 -11.05
N ILE A 52 -2.80 6.71 -10.99
CA ILE A 52 -4.01 6.62 -11.82
C ILE A 52 -5.28 6.92 -11.01
N LEU A 53 -5.36 6.45 -9.78
CA LEU A 53 -6.53 6.64 -8.90
C LEU A 53 -6.37 7.83 -7.94
N ASN A 54 -5.25 8.56 -8.02
CA ASN A 54 -4.93 9.72 -7.19
C ASN A 54 -5.25 9.50 -5.69
N SER A 55 -4.92 8.30 -5.19
CA SER A 55 -5.22 7.82 -3.85
C SER A 55 -3.92 7.48 -3.11
N PRO A 56 -3.06 8.49 -2.82
CA PRO A 56 -1.70 8.27 -2.33
C PRO A 56 -1.67 7.55 -0.97
N ASN A 57 -2.64 7.80 -0.09
CA ASN A 57 -2.76 7.11 1.19
C ASN A 57 -2.98 5.60 1.03
N ARG A 58 -3.81 5.18 0.05
CA ARG A 58 -4.03 3.76 -0.24
C ARG A 58 -2.81 3.11 -0.88
N ALA A 59 -2.13 3.84 -1.76
CA ALA A 59 -0.87 3.39 -2.36
C ALA A 59 0.20 3.11 -1.29
N CYS A 60 0.41 4.08 -0.38
CA CYS A 60 1.37 3.94 0.71
C CYS A 60 1.01 2.80 1.64
N TYR A 61 -0.27 2.66 2.02
CA TYR A 61 -0.73 1.54 2.85
C TYR A 61 -0.43 0.18 2.20
N LEU A 62 -0.78 0.01 0.93
CA LEU A 62 -0.56 -1.25 0.22
C LEU A 62 0.94 -1.57 0.07
N ALA A 63 1.74 -0.58 -0.32
CA ALA A 63 3.18 -0.75 -0.47
C ALA A 63 3.86 -1.07 0.87
N LYS A 64 3.45 -0.40 1.96
CA LYS A 64 3.97 -0.65 3.31
C LYS A 64 3.61 -2.06 3.78
N GLN A 65 2.34 -2.45 3.65
CA GLN A 65 1.91 -3.79 4.04
C GLN A 65 2.70 -4.89 3.29
N ALA A 66 2.92 -4.72 1.97
CA ALA A 66 3.69 -5.67 1.19
C ALA A 66 5.17 -5.70 1.61
N PHE A 67 5.76 -4.54 1.89
CA PHE A 67 7.13 -4.42 2.39
C PHE A 67 7.30 -5.09 3.76
N ASP A 68 6.45 -4.75 4.73
CA ASP A 68 6.53 -5.28 6.11
C ASP A 68 6.37 -6.81 6.13
N LEU A 69 5.41 -7.35 5.36
CA LEU A 69 5.21 -8.80 5.25
C LEU A 69 6.41 -9.51 4.58
N ALA A 70 7.02 -8.87 3.58
CA ALA A 70 8.16 -9.45 2.88
C ALA A 70 9.42 -9.49 3.75
N VAL A 71 9.67 -8.42 4.52
CA VAL A 71 10.79 -8.36 5.48
C VAL A 71 10.60 -9.41 6.58
N ALA A 72 9.41 -9.49 7.17
CA ALA A 72 9.12 -10.46 8.24
C ALA A 72 9.31 -11.92 7.77
N GLU A 73 8.95 -12.22 6.52
CA GLU A 73 9.10 -13.56 5.96
C GLU A 73 10.55 -13.84 5.51
N GLN A 74 11.30 -12.84 5.02
CA GLN A 74 12.73 -12.99 4.70
C GLN A 74 13.55 -13.41 5.92
N ASP A 75 13.23 -12.89 7.10
CA ASP A 75 13.92 -13.25 8.34
C ASP A 75 13.62 -14.70 8.81
N ASN A 76 12.55 -15.31 8.31
CA ASN A 76 12.07 -16.64 8.71
C ASN A 76 12.33 -17.73 7.64
N SER A 77 12.72 -17.33 6.42
CA SER A 77 12.97 -18.24 5.30
C SER A 77 14.29 -19.00 5.47
N SER A 78 14.22 -20.34 5.46
CA SER A 78 15.37 -21.22 5.32
C SER A 78 15.67 -21.60 3.86
N GLU A 79 14.82 -21.21 2.91
CA GLU A 79 15.04 -21.37 1.47
C GLU A 79 15.86 -20.21 0.88
N GLU A 80 16.60 -20.50 -0.20
CA GLU A 80 17.38 -19.50 -0.92
C GLU A 80 16.49 -18.33 -1.35
N PRO A 81 16.90 -17.08 -1.08
CA PRO A 81 16.14 -15.92 -1.50
C PRO A 81 16.05 -15.90 -3.03
N HIS A 82 14.83 -15.75 -3.56
CA HIS A 82 14.65 -15.44 -4.97
C HIS A 82 15.35 -14.10 -5.26
N GLU A 83 16.37 -14.11 -6.14
CA GLU A 83 17.21 -12.93 -6.40
C GLU A 83 16.39 -11.68 -6.78
N ASP A 84 15.28 -11.89 -7.49
CA ASP A 84 14.37 -10.82 -7.93
C ASP A 84 13.57 -10.18 -6.79
N SER A 85 13.34 -10.91 -5.68
CA SER A 85 12.52 -10.42 -4.57
C SER A 85 13.17 -9.25 -3.84
N ALA A 86 14.49 -9.28 -3.67
CA ALA A 86 15.23 -8.21 -3.03
C ALA A 86 15.10 -6.90 -3.80
N LEU A 87 15.18 -6.95 -5.14
CA LEU A 87 15.02 -5.78 -5.99
C LEU A 87 13.62 -5.18 -5.87
N ILE A 88 12.57 -6.01 -5.87
CA ILE A 88 11.19 -5.51 -5.76
C ILE A 88 10.92 -4.90 -4.38
N ILE A 89 11.46 -5.50 -3.30
CA ILE A 89 11.36 -4.96 -1.93
C ILE A 89 12.06 -3.58 -1.84
N GLN A 90 13.21 -3.43 -2.48
CA GLN A 90 13.90 -2.14 -2.57
C GLN A 90 13.05 -1.10 -3.31
N LEU A 91 12.45 -1.46 -4.44
CA LEU A 91 11.54 -0.57 -5.18
C LEU A 91 10.32 -0.13 -4.35
N LEU A 92 9.74 -1.04 -3.55
CA LEU A 92 8.66 -0.70 -2.61
C LEU A 92 9.12 0.33 -1.57
N ARG A 93 10.31 0.13 -0.98
CA ARG A 93 10.90 1.07 -0.01
C ARG A 93 11.15 2.45 -0.62
N ASP A 94 11.69 2.49 -1.83
CA ASP A 94 12.01 3.74 -2.51
C ASP A 94 10.74 4.51 -2.90
N ASN A 95 9.71 3.80 -3.38
CA ASN A 95 8.39 4.38 -3.64
C ASN A 95 7.75 4.94 -2.36
N LEU A 96 7.79 4.19 -1.25
CA LEU A 96 7.28 4.66 0.04
C LEU A 96 7.98 5.94 0.49
N ARG A 97 9.31 5.99 0.41
CA ARG A 97 10.10 7.18 0.76
C ARG A 97 9.71 8.38 -0.10
N LEU A 98 9.57 8.18 -1.41
CA LEU A 98 9.19 9.23 -2.36
C LEU A 98 7.75 9.75 -2.13
N TRP A 99 6.83 8.86 -1.83
CA TRP A 99 5.42 9.21 -1.67
C TRP A 99 5.15 9.85 -0.33
N THR A 100 5.72 9.34 0.76
CA THR A 100 5.60 9.91 2.10
C THR A 100 6.22 11.30 2.20
N SER A 101 7.33 11.56 1.51
CA SER A 101 7.93 12.90 1.47
C SER A 101 7.05 13.96 0.80
N LYS A 102 6.03 13.54 0.04
CA LYS A 102 5.08 14.42 -0.66
C LYS A 102 3.74 14.58 0.06
N LEU A 103 3.49 13.79 1.12
CA LEU A 103 2.27 13.90 1.91
C LEU A 103 2.38 15.09 2.88
N PRO A 104 1.27 15.79 3.18
CA PRO A 104 1.26 16.78 4.24
C PRO A 104 1.57 16.14 5.61
N PRO A 105 2.16 16.88 6.57
CA PRO A 105 2.60 16.33 7.86
C PRO A 105 1.50 15.55 8.61
N GLU A 106 0.25 15.99 8.49
CA GLU A 106 -0.92 15.39 9.12
C GLU A 106 -1.33 14.02 8.53
N ASP A 107 -0.87 13.70 7.31
CA ASP A 107 -1.12 12.41 6.64
C ASP A 107 0.12 11.48 6.68
N GLN A 108 1.30 11.98 7.08
CA GLN A 108 2.54 11.20 7.14
C GLN A 108 2.54 10.16 8.27
N GLU A 109 1.89 10.45 9.39
CA GLU A 109 1.97 9.65 10.62
C GLU A 109 0.63 8.96 10.96
N THR A 110 -0.49 9.50 10.50
CA THR A 110 -1.82 9.20 11.06
C THR A 110 -2.58 8.05 10.38
N LYS A 111 -2.07 7.47 9.27
CA LYS A 111 -2.75 6.36 8.57
C LYS A 111 -1.88 5.13 8.28
N LEU A 112 -0.60 5.15 8.67
CA LEU A 112 0.29 4.01 8.51
C LEU A 112 0.17 2.96 9.64
N TYR A 113 -0.59 3.25 10.72
CA TYR A 113 -0.75 2.36 11.88
C TYR A 113 -2.19 1.99 12.26
N CYS A 114 -3.23 2.61 11.70
CA CYS A 114 -4.60 2.32 12.13
C CYS A 114 -5.38 1.49 11.12
N ASN A 115 -5.23 0.16 11.21
CA ASN A 115 -6.34 -0.77 10.97
C ASN A 115 -6.22 -2.12 11.73
N CYS A 116 -5.42 -2.16 12.79
CA CYS A 116 -5.46 -3.26 13.77
C CYS A 116 -5.64 -2.72 15.19
N SER A 117 -6.79 -2.09 15.46
CA SER A 117 -7.39 -2.00 16.80
C SER A 117 -8.74 -1.32 16.73
N GLY A 118 -9.80 -2.12 16.68
CA GLY A 118 -11.17 -1.68 16.95
C GLY A 118 -11.42 -1.45 18.44
N TYR A 119 -10.52 -0.76 19.15
CA TYR A 119 -10.71 -0.36 20.54
C TYR A 119 -9.90 0.91 20.84
N TYR A 120 -10.49 2.07 20.62
CA TYR A 120 -10.10 3.26 21.38
C TYR A 120 -11.28 3.67 22.23
N ASN A 121 -11.06 3.57 23.54
CA ASN A 121 -11.88 4.11 24.59
C ASN A 121 -12.23 5.58 24.29
N THR A 122 -13.50 5.88 24.15
CA THR A 122 -14.03 7.24 24.25
C THR A 122 -14.66 7.41 25.63
N THR A 123 -13.92 8.03 26.54
CA THR A 123 -14.41 9.13 27.39
C THR A 123 -13.29 9.57 28.32
N ASN A 124 -12.63 10.67 27.98
CA ASN A 124 -12.05 11.60 28.96
C ASN A 124 -11.84 12.96 28.28
N GLU A 125 -12.96 13.67 28.12
CA GLU A 125 -13.08 15.13 28.28
C GLU A 125 -14.38 15.27 29.08
N ILE A 126 -14.42 15.84 30.29
CA ILE A 126 -14.25 17.27 30.58
C ILE A 126 -13.86 17.43 32.06
N GLN A 127 -12.91 18.32 32.33
CA GLN A 127 -12.52 18.83 33.65
C GLN A 127 -13.54 19.84 34.21
N GLU A 128 -13.46 20.04 35.53
CA GLU A 128 -13.80 21.23 36.32
C GLU A 128 -15.05 21.18 37.24
N SER A 129 -14.72 21.26 38.53
CA SER A 129 -15.50 21.66 39.73
C SER A 129 -16.57 20.73 40.29
#